data_AF-A0A962FFL5-F1
#
_entry.id   AF-A0A962FFL5-F1
#
_cell.length_a   1.000
_cell.length_b   1.000
_cell.length_c   1.000
_cell.angle_alpha   90.00
_cell.angle_beta   90.00
_cell.angle_gamma   90.00
#
_symmetry.space_group_name_H-M   'P 1'
#
loop_
_entity.id
_entity.type
_entity.pdbx_description
1 polymer ?
#
loop_
_entity_poly.entity_id
_entity_poly.type
_entity_poly.pdbx_seq_one_letter_code
_entity_poly.pdbx_strand_id
1 'polypeptide(L)'
;MARRVLPYLTLAGLMALLSACSVYERPKRPAWRAAAENACFAEKRVQVSAYVQPASEISGPGICGLTRPLHVTALMGGAVKLNSRSTLDCSMVAELDDWVGSTLQPAAQARFGQPVVQINTMGAYACRGMNNRIGARLSEHSFGNALDIGGFELADGRKIVIRRDWTRGDEQTRAFLREAQGGACDRFTTVLAPGSNAFHYDHIHVDLAMHGSSRKGLRRICKPAIPTLAPPPDRDNLPEAPDLEEETDIAQLKRLPGDSTYALHSGPSVGLPPQPPRSNAARPFDPDSVQRALALSPRPRPPATIRDDGAFDPGDDGEPTGAIR
;
A
#
# COMPACT_ATOMS: atom_id res chain seq x y z
N MET A 1 -63.68 -9.80 -42.43
CA MET A 1 -62.86 -8.79 -41.74
C MET A 1 -61.53 -9.32 -41.16
N ALA A 2 -61.20 -10.61 -41.24
CA ALA A 2 -59.99 -11.20 -40.62
C ALA A 2 -58.65 -10.96 -41.37
N ARG A 3 -58.69 -10.59 -42.66
CA ARG A 3 -57.48 -10.49 -43.52
C ARG A 3 -56.58 -9.28 -43.22
N ARG A 4 -57.07 -8.27 -42.48
CA ARG A 4 -56.30 -7.07 -42.12
C ARG A 4 -55.60 -7.18 -40.77
N VAL A 5 -55.89 -8.18 -39.93
CA VAL A 5 -55.35 -8.30 -38.57
C VAL A 5 -53.99 -9.01 -38.55
N LEU A 6 -53.76 -9.93 -39.48
CA LEU A 6 -52.52 -10.70 -39.62
C LEU A 6 -51.22 -9.86 -39.72
N PRO A 7 -51.15 -8.79 -40.54
CA PRO A 7 -49.93 -7.96 -40.62
C PRO A 7 -49.64 -7.19 -39.33
N TYR A 8 -50.68 -6.82 -38.55
CA TYR A 8 -50.48 -6.16 -37.26
C TYR A 8 -50.00 -7.13 -36.18
N LEU A 9 -50.44 -8.39 -36.21
CA LEU A 9 -49.95 -9.44 -35.30
C LEU A 9 -48.50 -9.81 -35.58
N THR A 10 -48.09 -9.88 -36.86
CA THR A 10 -46.68 -10.11 -37.21
C THR A 10 -45.78 -8.95 -36.79
N LEU A 11 -46.24 -7.71 -36.95
CA LEU A 11 -45.50 -6.53 -36.54
C LEU A 11 -45.37 -6.46 -35.01
N ALA A 12 -46.44 -6.77 -34.27
CA ALA A 12 -46.42 -6.82 -32.81
C ALA A 12 -45.48 -7.93 -32.28
N GLY A 13 -45.47 -9.10 -32.92
CA GLY A 13 -44.53 -10.19 -32.58
C GLY A 13 -43.07 -9.81 -32.82
N LEU A 14 -42.77 -9.13 -33.93
CA LEU A 14 -41.42 -8.62 -34.24
C LEU A 14 -40.97 -7.53 -33.25
N MET A 15 -41.86 -6.60 -32.89
CA MET A 15 -41.58 -5.57 -31.88
C MET A 15 -41.35 -6.19 -30.49
N ALA A 16 -42.11 -7.21 -30.11
CA ALA A 16 -41.92 -7.93 -28.84
C ALA A 16 -40.56 -8.64 -28.77
N LEU A 17 -40.12 -9.27 -29.87
CA LEU A 17 -38.80 -9.91 -29.98
C LEU A 17 -37.65 -8.89 -29.94
N LEU A 18 -37.80 -7.71 -30.55
CA LEU A 18 -36.80 -6.64 -30.50
C LEU A 18 -36.72 -5.99 -29.11
N SER A 19 -37.83 -5.85 -28.39
CA SER A 19 -37.84 -5.34 -27.02
C SER A 19 -37.19 -6.30 -26.00
N ALA A 20 -37.16 -7.60 -26.28
CA ALA A 20 -36.49 -8.58 -25.43
C ALA A 20 -34.96 -8.43 -25.43
N CYS A 21 -34.37 -7.76 -26.42
CA CYS A 21 -32.94 -7.46 -26.47
C CYS A 21 -32.55 -6.20 -25.66
N SER A 22 -33.51 -5.35 -25.25
CA SER A 22 -33.21 -4.09 -24.56
C SER A 22 -33.20 -4.18 -23.04
N VAL A 23 -33.60 -5.32 -22.46
CA VAL A 23 -33.77 -5.51 -21.00
C VAL A 23 -32.50 -6.10 -20.34
N TYR A 24 -31.46 -6.39 -21.12
CA TYR A 24 -30.15 -6.76 -20.57
C TYR A 24 -29.38 -5.50 -20.16
N GLU A 25 -29.79 -4.90 -19.03
CA GLU A 25 -28.91 -3.97 -18.32
C GLU A 25 -27.63 -4.74 -17.94
N ARG A 26 -26.51 -4.37 -18.56
CA ARG A 26 -25.21 -4.89 -18.14
C ARG A 26 -25.01 -4.53 -16.67
N PRO A 27 -24.60 -5.48 -15.81
CA PRO A 27 -24.34 -5.16 -14.43
C PRO A 27 -23.29 -4.04 -14.37
N LYS A 28 -23.52 -3.03 -13.52
CA LYS A 28 -22.65 -1.86 -13.38
C LYS A 28 -21.93 -1.91 -12.04
N ARG A 29 -20.72 -1.35 -12.00
CA ARG A 29 -19.99 -1.11 -10.74
C ARG A 29 -20.81 -0.14 -9.87
N PRO A 30 -20.88 -0.34 -8.54
CA PRO A 30 -21.51 0.63 -7.64
C PRO A 30 -20.92 2.04 -7.80
N ALA A 31 -21.78 3.06 -7.82
CA ALA A 31 -21.39 4.44 -8.11
C ALA A 31 -20.33 5.01 -7.15
N TRP A 32 -20.36 4.60 -5.87
CA TRP A 32 -19.40 5.05 -4.86
C TRP A 32 -17.95 4.75 -5.24
N ARG A 33 -17.68 3.69 -6.02
CA ARG A 33 -16.32 3.34 -6.44
C ARG A 33 -15.73 4.43 -7.34
N ALA A 34 -16.51 4.86 -8.33
CA ALA A 34 -16.11 5.94 -9.22
C ALA A 34 -16.03 7.27 -8.45
N ALA A 35 -16.97 7.53 -7.53
CA ALA A 35 -16.95 8.72 -6.70
C ALA A 35 -15.68 8.81 -5.82
N ALA A 36 -15.31 7.72 -5.15
CA ALA A 36 -14.11 7.65 -4.32
C ALA A 36 -12.82 7.81 -5.15
N GLU A 37 -12.72 7.12 -6.30
CA GLU A 37 -11.58 7.29 -7.22
C GLU A 37 -11.49 8.75 -7.72
N ASN A 38 -12.63 9.34 -8.11
CA ASN A 38 -12.71 10.74 -8.54
C ASN A 38 -12.28 11.74 -7.46
N ALA A 39 -12.75 11.55 -6.22
CA ALA A 39 -12.35 12.37 -5.09
C ALA A 39 -10.83 12.30 -4.84
N CYS A 40 -10.26 11.09 -4.80
CA CYS A 40 -8.82 10.89 -4.59
C CYS A 40 -7.97 11.66 -5.61
N PHE A 41 -8.33 11.61 -6.90
CA PHE A 41 -7.61 12.36 -7.93
C PHE A 41 -7.86 13.87 -7.86
N ALA A 42 -9.08 14.31 -7.54
CA ALA A 42 -9.41 15.74 -7.39
C ALA A 42 -8.61 16.38 -6.25
N GLU A 43 -8.47 15.65 -5.14
CA GLU A 43 -7.67 16.02 -3.97
C GLU A 43 -6.17 15.86 -4.19
N LYS A 44 -5.74 15.29 -5.32
CA LYS A 44 -4.32 15.02 -5.64
C LYS A 44 -3.60 14.21 -4.57
N ARG A 45 -4.29 13.25 -3.93
CA ARG A 45 -3.69 12.40 -2.88
C ARG A 45 -2.53 11.54 -3.37
N VAL A 46 -2.50 11.26 -4.67
CA VAL A 46 -1.46 10.44 -5.31
C VAL A 46 -0.77 11.25 -6.39
N GLN A 47 0.56 11.27 -6.33
CA GLN A 47 1.40 11.91 -7.33
C GLN A 47 1.91 10.87 -8.33
N VAL A 48 1.73 11.16 -9.62
CA VAL A 48 2.33 10.34 -10.68
C VAL A 48 3.84 10.47 -10.64
N SER A 49 4.54 9.34 -10.72
CA SER A 49 6.00 9.28 -10.64
C SER A 49 6.54 8.07 -11.42
N ALA A 50 7.86 7.86 -11.35
CA ALA A 50 8.46 6.64 -11.87
C ALA A 50 7.93 5.36 -11.17
N TYR A 51 7.40 5.49 -9.95
CA TYR A 51 6.93 4.36 -9.13
C TYR A 51 5.42 4.19 -9.13
N VAL A 52 4.68 5.24 -9.45
CA VAL A 52 3.21 5.25 -9.52
C VAL A 52 2.81 5.79 -10.89
N GLN A 53 2.46 4.88 -11.80
CA GLN A 53 2.23 5.19 -13.20
C GLN A 53 0.76 4.95 -13.57
N PRO A 54 0.10 5.86 -14.31
CA PRO A 54 -1.20 5.59 -14.90
C PRO A 54 -1.18 4.37 -15.82
N ALA A 55 -2.25 3.60 -15.79
CA ALA A 55 -2.48 2.47 -16.68
C ALA A 55 -3.79 2.63 -17.46
N SER A 56 -3.93 1.89 -18.54
CA SER A 56 -5.18 1.85 -19.32
C SER A 56 -6.32 1.26 -18.50
N GLU A 57 -7.53 1.78 -18.71
CA GLU A 57 -8.76 1.25 -18.11
C GLU A 57 -8.83 -0.28 -18.26
N ILE A 58 -9.22 -0.94 -17.17
CA ILE A 58 -9.42 -2.39 -17.16
C ILE A 58 -10.92 -2.64 -17.17
N SER A 59 -11.41 -3.18 -18.29
CA SER A 59 -12.79 -3.67 -18.43
C SER A 59 -12.78 -5.20 -18.39
N GLY A 60 -12.94 -5.76 -17.18
CA GLY A 60 -12.88 -7.21 -16.96
C GLY A 60 -14.25 -7.89 -17.09
N PRO A 61 -14.31 -9.22 -16.87
CA PRO A 61 -15.56 -9.96 -16.86
C PRO A 61 -16.58 -9.42 -15.85
N GLY A 62 -17.85 -9.30 -16.27
CA GLY A 62 -18.91 -8.77 -15.42
C GLY A 62 -18.67 -7.32 -15.04
N ILE A 63 -18.55 -7.04 -13.75
CA ILE A 63 -18.28 -5.68 -13.23
C ILE A 63 -16.83 -5.47 -12.79
N CYS A 64 -15.96 -6.46 -12.92
CA CYS A 64 -14.56 -6.34 -12.56
C CYS A 64 -13.88 -5.23 -13.38
N GLY A 65 -12.98 -4.48 -12.76
CA GLY A 65 -12.24 -3.45 -13.47
C GLY A 65 -11.96 -2.20 -12.68
N LEU A 66 -11.11 -1.35 -13.27
CA LEU A 66 -10.69 -0.07 -12.75
C LEU A 66 -10.82 0.96 -13.86
N THR A 67 -11.34 2.14 -13.55
CA THR A 67 -11.51 3.21 -14.54
C THR A 67 -10.19 3.94 -14.78
N ARG A 68 -9.46 4.29 -13.71
CA ARG A 68 -8.13 4.94 -13.80
C ARG A 68 -7.10 4.19 -12.96
N PRO A 69 -6.74 2.95 -13.36
CA PRO A 69 -5.79 2.14 -12.62
C PRO A 69 -4.40 2.78 -12.55
N LEU A 70 -3.71 2.50 -11.46
CA LEU A 70 -2.32 2.85 -11.22
C LEU A 70 -1.47 1.59 -11.11
N HIS A 71 -0.35 1.57 -11.82
CA HIS A 71 0.72 0.61 -11.61
C HIS A 71 1.68 1.16 -10.55
N VAL A 72 1.79 0.45 -9.45
CA VAL A 72 2.58 0.85 -8.28
C VAL A 72 3.71 -0.14 -8.06
N THR A 73 4.94 0.35 -8.01
CA THR A 73 6.14 -0.44 -7.70
C THR A 73 6.82 0.00 -6.42
N ALA A 74 6.50 1.19 -5.91
CA ALA A 74 6.96 1.68 -4.63
C ALA A 74 6.00 2.76 -4.10
N LEU A 75 6.04 2.93 -2.79
CA LEU A 75 5.31 3.90 -1.98
C LEU A 75 6.29 4.93 -1.41
N MET A 76 5.77 6.00 -0.81
CA MET A 76 6.57 7.05 -0.16
C MET A 76 7.66 7.62 -1.07
N GLY A 77 7.30 8.00 -2.30
CA GLY A 77 8.24 8.57 -3.27
C GLY A 77 9.37 7.64 -3.71
N GLY A 78 9.22 6.32 -3.50
CA GLY A 78 10.24 5.32 -3.86
C GLY A 78 11.01 4.75 -2.67
N ALA A 79 10.79 5.28 -1.46
CA ALA A 79 11.51 4.84 -0.27
C ALA A 79 11.10 3.41 0.18
N VAL A 80 9.86 3.01 -0.09
CA VAL A 80 9.36 1.67 0.26
C VAL A 80 8.92 0.92 -0.99
N LYS A 81 9.69 -0.09 -1.39
CA LYS A 81 9.41 -0.90 -2.59
C LYS A 81 8.25 -1.86 -2.36
N LEU A 82 7.57 -2.22 -3.45
CA LEU A 82 6.77 -3.44 -3.51
C LEU A 82 7.61 -4.51 -4.21
N ASN A 83 7.61 -5.74 -3.70
CA ASN A 83 8.30 -6.87 -4.32
C ASN A 83 7.79 -7.20 -5.74
N SER A 84 6.61 -6.68 -6.12
CA SER A 84 6.05 -6.80 -7.46
C SER A 84 5.20 -5.58 -7.80
N ARG A 85 5.05 -5.30 -9.10
CA ARG A 85 4.14 -4.26 -9.60
C ARG A 85 2.70 -4.61 -9.25
N SER A 86 2.05 -3.74 -8.48
CA SER A 86 0.66 -3.88 -8.07
C SER A 86 -0.23 -2.95 -8.89
N THR A 87 -1.38 -3.45 -9.36
CA THR A 87 -2.41 -2.63 -10.02
C THR A 87 -3.48 -2.28 -9.00
N LEU A 88 -3.62 -0.99 -8.69
CA LEU A 88 -4.47 -0.48 -7.63
C LEU A 88 -5.27 0.75 -8.11
N ASP A 89 -6.37 1.08 -7.44
CA ASP A 89 -7.05 2.36 -7.62
C ASP A 89 -6.38 3.47 -6.80
N CYS A 90 -6.68 4.73 -7.12
CA CYS A 90 -6.10 5.91 -6.44
C CYS A 90 -6.28 5.88 -4.92
N SER A 91 -7.49 5.59 -4.44
CA SER A 91 -7.79 5.63 -3.01
C SER A 91 -6.99 4.57 -2.26
N MET A 92 -6.86 3.38 -2.83
CA MET A 92 -6.04 2.33 -2.25
C MET A 92 -4.56 2.72 -2.16
N VAL A 93 -4.00 3.37 -3.20
CA VAL A 93 -2.62 3.87 -3.17
C VAL A 93 -2.43 4.93 -2.09
N ALA A 94 -3.37 5.88 -1.99
CA ALA A 94 -3.31 6.95 -1.00
C ALA A 94 -3.34 6.42 0.45
N GLU A 95 -4.27 5.50 0.76
CA GLU A 95 -4.36 4.91 2.10
C GLU A 95 -3.15 4.03 2.45
N LEU A 96 -2.53 3.37 1.46
CA LEU A 96 -1.28 2.65 1.66
C LEU A 96 -0.13 3.60 1.99
N ASP A 97 0.05 4.69 1.23
CA ASP A 97 1.11 5.68 1.49
C ASP A 97 0.96 6.28 2.90
N ASP A 98 -0.28 6.66 3.27
CA ASP A 98 -0.60 7.21 4.58
C ASP A 98 -0.35 6.18 5.70
N TRP A 99 -0.75 4.92 5.52
CA TRP A 99 -0.50 3.86 6.50
C TRP A 99 1.00 3.56 6.67
N VAL A 100 1.75 3.53 5.57
CA VAL A 100 3.21 3.33 5.62
C VAL A 100 3.86 4.45 6.41
N GLY A 101 3.56 5.70 6.07
CA GLY A 101 4.18 6.86 6.70
C GLY A 101 3.76 7.04 8.17
N SER A 102 2.47 6.92 8.47
CA SER A 102 1.95 7.23 9.81
C SER A 102 1.98 6.06 10.80
N THR A 103 2.13 4.81 10.33
CA THR A 103 2.13 3.63 11.19
C THR A 103 3.38 2.77 11.00
N LEU A 104 3.62 2.27 9.79
CA LEU A 104 4.67 1.26 9.59
C LEU A 104 6.07 1.81 9.88
N GLN A 105 6.38 3.02 9.41
CA GLN A 105 7.71 3.60 9.64
C GLN A 105 7.95 3.94 11.13
N PRO A 106 7.05 4.64 11.83
CA PRO A 106 7.21 4.86 13.28
C PRO A 106 7.31 3.56 14.08
N ALA A 107 6.49 2.55 13.76
CA ALA A 107 6.51 1.26 14.43
C ALA A 107 7.85 0.53 14.20
N ALA A 108 8.35 0.50 12.95
CA ALA A 108 9.62 -0.14 12.64
C ALA A 108 10.80 0.58 13.32
N GLN A 109 10.79 1.92 13.31
CA GLN A 109 11.81 2.71 14.00
C GLN A 109 11.79 2.47 15.52
N ALA A 110 10.61 2.46 16.14
CA ALA A 110 10.49 2.26 17.58
C ALA A 110 10.87 0.84 18.03
N ARG A 111 10.58 -0.18 17.19
CA ARG A 111 10.80 -1.59 17.52
C ARG A 111 12.20 -2.10 17.16
N PHE A 112 12.79 -1.55 16.09
CA PHE A 112 14.01 -2.08 15.51
C PHE A 112 15.09 -1.03 15.26
N GLY A 113 14.79 0.27 15.39
CA GLY A 113 15.69 1.34 14.99
C GLY A 113 15.97 1.36 13.48
N GLN A 114 15.12 0.71 12.68
CA GLN A 114 15.32 0.50 11.25
C GLN A 114 14.03 0.80 10.49
N PRO A 115 14.08 1.52 9.35
CA PRO A 115 12.90 1.73 8.54
C PRO A 115 12.52 0.48 7.74
N VAL A 116 11.25 0.40 7.38
CA VAL A 116 10.75 -0.55 6.37
C VAL A 116 11.15 -0.04 5.00
N VAL A 117 11.76 -0.91 4.19
CA VAL A 117 12.22 -0.58 2.82
C VAL A 117 11.50 -1.37 1.74
N GLN A 118 10.79 -2.43 2.12
CA GLN A 118 9.96 -3.20 1.20
C GLN A 118 8.72 -3.79 1.88
N ILE A 119 7.61 -3.80 1.13
CA ILE A 119 6.41 -4.58 1.43
C ILE A 119 6.38 -5.77 0.47
N ASN A 120 6.25 -6.98 1.04
CA ASN A 120 6.10 -8.21 0.27
C ASN A 120 4.61 -8.46 0.03
N THR A 121 4.12 -8.07 -1.14
CA THR A 121 2.74 -8.27 -1.57
C THR A 121 2.52 -9.70 -2.05
N MET A 122 1.30 -10.20 -1.86
CA MET A 122 0.84 -11.53 -2.29
C MET A 122 -0.31 -11.45 -3.30
N GLY A 123 -1.00 -10.32 -3.40
CA GLY A 123 -2.11 -10.13 -4.33
C GLY A 123 -2.59 -8.68 -4.36
N ALA A 124 -2.82 -8.16 -5.57
CA ALA A 124 -3.42 -6.85 -5.83
C ALA A 124 -4.65 -7.05 -6.75
N TYR A 125 -4.76 -6.38 -7.89
CA TYR A 125 -5.87 -6.63 -8.82
C TYR A 125 -5.99 -8.10 -9.25
N ALA A 126 -7.17 -8.68 -9.04
CA ALA A 126 -7.58 -9.97 -9.59
C ALA A 126 -9.11 -10.05 -9.65
N CYS A 127 -9.67 -10.29 -10.84
CA CYS A 127 -11.11 -10.49 -11.01
C CYS A 127 -11.53 -11.87 -10.50
N ARG A 128 -12.04 -11.92 -9.26
CA ARG A 128 -12.41 -13.17 -8.58
C ARG A 128 -13.43 -12.94 -7.47
N GLY A 129 -14.19 -14.01 -7.18
CA GLY A 129 -15.02 -14.08 -5.98
C GLY A 129 -14.19 -14.05 -4.70
N MET A 130 -14.81 -13.60 -3.60
CA MET A 130 -14.21 -13.66 -2.26
C MET A 130 -13.73 -15.07 -1.94
N ASN A 131 -12.52 -15.18 -1.35
CA ASN A 131 -11.85 -16.45 -1.04
C ASN A 131 -11.69 -17.39 -2.26
N ASN A 132 -11.62 -16.85 -3.49
CA ASN A 132 -11.57 -17.61 -4.74
C ASN A 132 -12.78 -18.54 -4.98
N ARG A 133 -13.92 -18.26 -4.36
CA ARG A 133 -15.13 -19.09 -4.48
C ARG A 133 -15.98 -18.66 -5.67
N ILE A 134 -16.32 -19.61 -6.55
CA ILE A 134 -17.23 -19.39 -7.68
C ILE A 134 -18.62 -19.03 -7.14
N GLY A 135 -19.25 -18.01 -7.73
CA GLY A 135 -20.58 -17.54 -7.35
C GLY A 135 -20.64 -16.72 -6.05
N ALA A 136 -19.52 -16.55 -5.34
CA ALA A 136 -19.46 -15.64 -4.21
C ALA A 136 -19.49 -14.17 -4.67
N ARG A 137 -19.82 -13.25 -3.75
CA ARG A 137 -19.63 -11.81 -3.97
C ARG A 137 -18.19 -11.56 -4.44
N LEU A 138 -18.01 -10.63 -5.37
CA LEU A 138 -16.68 -10.25 -5.83
C LEU A 138 -15.84 -9.68 -4.68
N SER A 139 -14.56 -10.02 -4.69
CA SER A 139 -13.58 -9.44 -3.78
C SER A 139 -13.23 -8.01 -4.20
N GLU A 140 -12.80 -7.19 -3.25
CA GLU A 140 -12.27 -5.85 -3.53
C GLU A 140 -11.02 -5.86 -4.43
N HIS A 141 -10.28 -6.98 -4.48
CA HIS A 141 -9.24 -7.21 -5.49
C HIS A 141 -9.77 -7.08 -6.94
N SER A 142 -11.07 -7.33 -7.17
CA SER A 142 -11.68 -7.20 -8.51
C SER A 142 -11.80 -5.74 -8.98
N PHE A 143 -11.49 -4.79 -8.10
CA PHE A 143 -11.63 -3.36 -8.34
C PHE A 143 -10.33 -2.59 -8.03
N GLY A 144 -9.20 -3.29 -7.80
CA GLY A 144 -7.93 -2.68 -7.40
C GLY A 144 -7.94 -2.04 -6.01
N ASN A 145 -8.98 -2.35 -5.23
CA ASN A 145 -9.31 -1.71 -3.96
C ASN A 145 -8.90 -2.55 -2.76
N ALA A 146 -7.89 -3.42 -2.94
CA ALA A 146 -7.37 -4.33 -1.94
C ALA A 146 -5.93 -4.75 -2.20
N LEU A 147 -5.21 -5.08 -1.12
CA LEU A 147 -3.85 -5.60 -1.15
C LEU A 147 -3.68 -6.71 -0.09
N ASP A 148 -3.08 -7.83 -0.50
CA ASP A 148 -2.65 -8.90 0.41
C ASP A 148 -1.15 -8.73 0.69
N ILE A 149 -0.78 -8.67 1.98
CA ILE A 149 0.58 -8.38 2.44
C ILE A 149 1.11 -9.58 3.21
N GLY A 150 2.17 -10.21 2.70
CA GLY A 150 2.80 -11.39 3.29
C GLY A 150 3.98 -11.07 4.23
N GLY A 151 4.50 -9.85 4.20
CA GLY A 151 5.60 -9.46 5.07
C GLY A 151 6.28 -8.14 4.69
N PHE A 152 7.39 -7.86 5.37
CA PHE A 152 8.17 -6.64 5.24
C PHE A 152 9.67 -6.94 5.23
N GLU A 153 10.45 -6.07 4.60
CA GLU A 153 11.91 -6.05 4.74
C GLU A 153 12.36 -4.70 5.30
N LEU A 154 13.29 -4.72 6.25
CA LEU A 154 13.88 -3.54 6.87
C LEU A 154 15.23 -3.18 6.22
N ALA A 155 15.72 -1.96 6.47
CA ALA A 155 16.98 -1.49 5.90
C ALA A 155 18.21 -2.32 6.31
N ASP A 156 18.20 -2.92 7.51
CA ASP A 156 19.25 -3.85 7.98
C ASP A 156 19.20 -5.24 7.28
N GLY A 157 18.26 -5.45 6.37
CA GLY A 157 18.04 -6.71 5.66
C GLY A 157 17.15 -7.72 6.40
N ARG A 158 16.64 -7.37 7.60
CA ARG A 158 15.71 -8.21 8.35
C ARG A 158 14.43 -8.44 7.56
N LYS A 159 14.00 -9.70 7.49
CA LYS A 159 12.77 -10.11 6.80
C LYS A 159 11.72 -10.56 7.81
N ILE A 160 10.62 -9.83 7.89
CA ILE A 160 9.46 -10.13 8.70
C ILE A 160 8.42 -10.81 7.82
N VAL A 161 8.12 -12.08 8.07
CA VAL A 161 7.19 -12.90 7.30
C VAL A 161 5.94 -13.17 8.13
N ILE A 162 4.79 -12.64 7.73
CA ILE A 162 3.55 -12.68 8.53
C ILE A 162 3.19 -14.11 8.91
N ARG A 163 3.13 -15.05 7.94
CA ARG A 163 2.82 -16.46 8.21
C ARG A 163 3.63 -17.09 9.36
N ARG A 164 4.92 -16.75 9.47
CA ARG A 164 5.83 -17.30 10.47
C ARG A 164 5.80 -16.46 11.74
N ASP A 165 6.04 -15.17 11.57
CA ASP A 165 6.38 -14.26 12.66
C ASP A 165 5.17 -13.77 13.44
N TRP A 166 3.95 -13.93 12.89
CA TRP A 166 2.72 -13.57 13.59
C TRP A 166 2.58 -14.24 14.96
N THR A 167 3.10 -15.47 15.09
CA THR A 167 3.10 -16.24 16.34
C THR A 167 4.50 -16.61 16.81
N ARG A 168 5.45 -16.85 15.90
CA ARG A 168 6.80 -17.35 16.23
C ARG A 168 7.89 -16.29 16.20
N GLY A 169 7.59 -15.07 15.78
CA GLY A 169 8.53 -13.96 15.82
C GLY A 169 8.89 -13.63 17.27
N ASP A 170 10.03 -12.97 17.49
CA ASP A 170 10.34 -12.41 18.80
C ASP A 170 9.28 -11.39 19.25
N GLU A 171 9.38 -10.92 20.50
CA GLU A 171 8.41 -9.98 21.08
C GLU A 171 8.24 -8.70 20.25
N GLN A 172 9.35 -8.10 19.79
CA GLN A 172 9.31 -6.86 19.02
C GLN A 172 8.72 -7.08 17.63
N THR A 173 9.06 -8.19 16.98
CA THR A 173 8.49 -8.59 15.69
C THR A 173 6.98 -8.82 15.79
N ARG A 174 6.51 -9.52 16.83
CA ARG A 174 5.07 -9.71 17.03
C ARG A 174 4.36 -8.39 17.33
N ALA A 175 4.96 -7.54 18.16
CA ALA A 175 4.39 -6.24 18.50
C ALA A 175 4.30 -5.33 17.27
N PHE A 176 5.35 -5.23 16.46
CA PHE A 176 5.34 -4.53 15.17
C PHE A 176 4.20 -5.01 14.26
N LEU A 177 4.01 -6.33 14.13
CA LEU A 177 2.93 -6.87 13.30
C LEU A 177 1.52 -6.53 13.83
N ARG A 178 1.36 -6.38 15.15
CA ARG A 178 0.08 -5.93 15.72
C ARG A 178 -0.13 -4.42 15.58
N GLU A 179 0.93 -3.61 15.67
CA GLU A 179 0.88 -2.18 15.37
C GLU A 179 0.55 -1.94 13.90
N ALA A 180 1.19 -2.69 13.00
CA ALA A 180 0.90 -2.68 11.57
C ALA A 180 -0.58 -2.98 11.30
N GLN A 181 -1.12 -4.05 11.92
CA GLN A 181 -2.54 -4.37 11.84
C GLN A 181 -3.42 -3.25 12.44
N GLY A 182 -3.02 -2.71 13.60
CA GLY A 182 -3.75 -1.67 14.30
C GLY A 182 -3.91 -0.39 13.50
N GLY A 183 -2.81 0.18 13.04
CA GLY A 183 -2.88 1.37 12.19
C GLY A 183 -3.54 1.09 10.84
N ALA A 184 -3.47 -0.15 10.32
CA ALA A 184 -4.26 -0.50 9.15
C ALA A 184 -5.77 -0.42 9.45
N CYS A 185 -6.23 -0.86 10.63
CA CYS A 185 -7.64 -0.76 11.01
C CYS A 185 -8.14 0.69 11.16
N ASP A 186 -7.21 1.64 11.32
CA ASP A 186 -7.52 3.07 11.36
C ASP A 186 -7.66 3.71 9.97
N ARG A 187 -7.18 3.04 8.92
CA ARG A 187 -7.16 3.54 7.53
C ARG A 187 -8.13 2.79 6.63
N PHE A 188 -8.07 1.46 6.68
CA PHE A 188 -8.84 0.57 5.81
C PHE A 188 -10.19 0.20 6.42
N THR A 189 -11.20 -0.04 5.57
CA THR A 189 -12.53 -0.45 6.05
C THR A 189 -12.62 -1.96 6.27
N THR A 190 -11.70 -2.74 5.71
CA THR A 190 -11.51 -4.15 6.05
C THR A 190 -10.04 -4.44 6.29
N VAL A 191 -9.73 -5.04 7.43
CA VAL A 191 -8.42 -5.62 7.76
C VAL A 191 -8.63 -7.02 8.30
N LEU A 192 -8.08 -8.01 7.58
CA LEU A 192 -8.13 -9.42 7.96
C LEU A 192 -6.71 -9.95 8.07
N ALA A 193 -6.24 -10.12 9.30
CA ALA A 193 -4.91 -10.66 9.61
C ALA A 193 -5.01 -12.11 10.13
N PRO A 194 -3.88 -12.80 10.39
CA PRO A 194 -3.92 -14.16 10.90
C PRO A 194 -4.68 -14.28 12.22
N GLY A 195 -5.59 -15.25 12.27
CA GLY A 195 -6.58 -15.40 13.34
C GLY A 195 -7.97 -14.85 13.01
N SER A 196 -8.14 -14.13 11.90
CA SER A 196 -9.47 -13.68 11.44
C SER A 196 -10.32 -14.83 10.85
N ASN A 197 -9.72 -15.66 10.00
CA ASN A 197 -10.26 -16.91 9.46
C ASN A 197 -9.15 -17.71 8.74
N ALA A 198 -9.48 -18.90 8.23
CA ALA A 198 -8.52 -19.79 7.58
C ALA A 198 -7.93 -19.28 6.27
N PHE A 199 -8.56 -18.32 5.58
CA PHE A 199 -8.05 -17.76 4.32
C PHE A 199 -6.98 -16.69 4.51
N HIS A 200 -6.85 -16.14 5.72
CA HIS A 200 -5.96 -15.01 6.03
C HIS A 200 -4.90 -15.41 7.06
N TYR A 201 -4.53 -16.70 7.12
CA TYR A 201 -3.60 -17.23 8.11
C TYR A 201 -2.13 -16.86 7.84
N ASP A 202 -1.81 -16.45 6.61
CA ASP A 202 -0.46 -16.22 6.13
C ASP A 202 -0.17 -14.78 5.67
N HIS A 203 -1.17 -13.89 5.69
CA HIS A 203 -1.06 -12.52 5.24
C HIS A 203 -2.02 -11.58 6.00
N ILE A 204 -1.77 -10.28 5.90
CA ILE A 204 -2.73 -9.23 6.23
C ILE A 204 -3.41 -8.80 4.93
N HIS A 205 -4.72 -8.95 4.85
CA HIS A 205 -5.54 -8.39 3.79
C HIS A 205 -6.08 -7.03 4.22
N VAL A 206 -5.94 -6.04 3.35
CA VAL A 206 -6.50 -4.69 3.52
C VAL A 206 -7.38 -4.35 2.32
N ASP A 207 -8.56 -3.78 2.57
CA ASP A 207 -9.45 -3.25 1.52
C ASP A 207 -10.26 -2.02 1.97
N LEU A 208 -10.81 -1.30 0.98
CA LEU A 208 -11.70 -0.15 1.19
C LEU A 208 -13.16 -0.48 0.80
N ALA A 209 -13.64 -1.69 1.08
CA ALA A 209 -15.02 -2.07 0.85
C ALA A 209 -16.00 -1.13 1.58
N MET A 210 -17.10 -0.79 0.91
CA MET A 210 -18.18 -0.04 1.52
C MET A 210 -19.11 -0.96 2.34
N HIS A 211 -19.07 -0.86 3.67
CA HIS A 211 -19.94 -1.64 4.59
C HIS A 211 -21.13 -0.84 5.16
N GLY A 212 -21.32 0.39 4.67
CA GLY A 212 -22.27 1.37 5.20
C GLY A 212 -21.72 2.18 6.38
N SER A 213 -22.57 2.99 7.01
CA SER A 213 -22.17 3.93 8.07
C SER A 213 -22.63 3.53 9.48
N SER A 214 -21.98 4.13 10.46
CA SER A 214 -22.32 4.13 11.89
C SER A 214 -22.26 5.57 12.42
N ARG A 215 -22.64 5.79 13.68
CA ARG A 215 -22.49 7.11 14.34
C ARG A 215 -21.03 7.59 14.42
N LYS A 216 -20.06 6.70 14.23
CA LYS A 216 -18.62 6.98 14.28
C LYS A 216 -17.97 7.08 12.89
N GLY A 217 -18.77 7.18 11.83
CA GLY A 217 -18.32 7.14 10.43
C GLY A 217 -18.50 5.76 9.80
N LEU A 218 -17.76 5.49 8.73
CA LEU A 218 -17.83 4.23 7.98
C LEU A 218 -17.68 3.01 8.89
N ARG A 219 -18.50 1.97 8.66
CA ARG A 219 -18.35 0.70 9.34
C ARG A 219 -17.06 0.03 8.89
N ARG A 220 -16.28 -0.43 9.85
CA ARG A 220 -14.99 -1.10 9.63
C ARG A 220 -15.01 -2.52 10.17
N ILE A 221 -14.31 -3.41 9.48
CA ILE A 221 -14.05 -4.79 9.88
C ILE A 221 -12.57 -4.88 10.22
N CYS A 222 -12.24 -4.99 11.51
CA CYS A 222 -10.88 -5.22 11.97
C CYS A 222 -10.83 -6.57 12.68
N LYS A 223 -10.16 -7.57 12.07
CA LYS A 223 -10.06 -8.93 12.62
C LYS A 223 -8.66 -9.52 12.46
N PRO A 224 -8.17 -10.29 13.45
CA PRO A 224 -8.74 -10.48 14.78
C PRO A 224 -8.70 -9.17 15.60
N ALA A 225 -9.36 -9.15 16.76
CA ALA A 225 -9.21 -8.02 17.68
C ALA A 225 -7.72 -7.88 18.08
N ILE A 226 -7.23 -6.65 18.10
CA ILE A 226 -5.83 -6.36 18.41
C ILE A 226 -5.66 -6.50 19.93
N PRO A 227 -4.72 -7.32 20.42
CA PRO A 227 -4.43 -7.41 21.84
C PRO A 227 -3.73 -6.14 22.32
N THR A 228 -3.77 -5.86 23.63
CA THR A 228 -2.92 -4.83 24.23
C THR A 228 -1.45 -5.15 23.96
N LEU A 229 -0.70 -4.17 23.47
CA LEU A 229 0.70 -4.34 23.08
C LEU A 229 1.62 -3.86 24.20
N ALA A 230 2.75 -4.56 24.37
CA ALA A 230 3.85 -4.05 25.18
C ALA A 230 4.35 -2.73 24.56
N PRO A 231 4.79 -1.73 25.36
CA PRO A 231 5.39 -0.53 24.79
C PRO A 231 6.65 -0.89 23.97
N PRO A 232 7.06 -0.02 23.03
CA PRO A 232 8.38 -0.14 22.41
C PRO A 232 9.48 -0.09 23.49
N PRO A 233 10.64 -0.73 23.27
CA PRO A 233 11.76 -0.63 24.19
C PRO A 233 12.17 0.83 24.35
N ASP A 234 12.54 1.23 25.57
CA ASP A 234 13.13 2.54 25.79
C ASP A 234 14.38 2.63 24.93
N ARG A 235 14.47 3.67 24.09
CA ARG A 235 15.74 4.01 23.46
C ARG A 235 16.69 4.32 24.60
N ASP A 236 17.79 3.59 24.68
CA ASP A 236 18.90 3.91 25.56
C ASP A 236 19.08 5.43 25.46
N ASN A 237 19.05 6.17 26.57
CA ASN A 237 19.20 7.64 26.59
C ASN A 237 20.61 8.10 26.14
N LEU A 238 21.29 7.27 25.34
CA LEU A 238 22.47 7.61 24.61
C LEU A 238 22.09 8.73 23.63
N PRO A 239 22.80 9.87 23.67
CA PRO A 239 22.62 10.91 22.68
C PRO A 239 22.81 10.34 21.28
N GLU A 240 22.10 10.91 20.30
CA GLU A 240 22.31 10.63 18.89
C GLU A 240 23.82 10.65 18.63
N ALA A 241 24.34 9.65 17.89
CA ALA A 241 25.75 9.65 17.54
C ALA A 241 26.04 11.00 16.85
N PRO A 242 27.05 11.76 17.33
CA PRO A 242 27.35 13.05 16.73
C PRO A 242 27.62 12.85 15.25
N ASP A 243 27.19 13.82 14.44
CA ASP A 243 27.57 13.87 13.04
C ASP A 243 29.08 13.70 12.96
N LEU A 244 29.55 12.75 12.15
CA LEU A 244 30.96 12.59 11.86
C LEU A 244 31.39 13.83 11.07
N GLU A 245 31.67 14.92 11.79
CA GLU A 245 32.40 16.06 11.26
C GLU A 245 33.76 15.52 10.79
N GLU A 246 33.93 15.57 9.48
CA GLU A 246 35.17 15.51 8.71
C GLU A 246 36.37 14.96 9.49
N GLU A 247 36.60 13.66 9.29
CA GLU A 247 37.85 12.92 9.47
C GLU A 247 39.02 13.86 9.82
N THR A 248 39.25 14.07 11.12
CA THR A 248 40.35 14.91 11.57
C THR A 248 41.64 14.22 11.15
N ASP A 249 42.30 14.80 10.17
CA ASP A 249 43.44 14.25 9.44
C ASP A 249 44.56 13.81 10.42
N ILE A 250 44.56 12.54 10.81
CA ILE A 250 45.57 11.94 11.72
C ILE A 250 46.97 11.94 11.04
N ALA A 251 47.06 12.34 9.77
CA ALA A 251 48.31 12.56 9.06
C ALA A 251 49.13 13.77 9.58
N GLN A 252 48.58 14.61 10.47
CA GLN A 252 49.29 15.78 11.00
C GLN A 252 49.86 15.59 12.42
N LEU A 253 50.15 14.35 12.80
CA LEU A 253 51.10 14.09 13.88
C LEU A 253 52.51 14.49 13.40
N LYS A 254 52.93 15.69 13.85
CA LYS A 254 54.29 16.22 13.88
C LYS A 254 55.37 15.18 13.56
N ARG A 255 56.02 15.35 12.39
CA ARG A 255 57.36 14.78 12.15
C ARG A 255 58.28 15.25 13.27
N LEU A 256 58.61 14.34 14.17
CA LEU A 256 59.81 14.47 14.99
C LEU A 256 61.03 14.15 14.09
N PRO A 257 62.13 14.92 14.17
CA PRO A 257 63.32 14.64 13.37
C PRO A 257 64.14 13.51 14.00
N GLY A 258 64.41 12.46 13.22
CA GLY A 258 65.06 11.22 13.64
C GLY A 258 64.01 10.23 14.18
N ASP A 259 63.81 9.05 13.61
CA ASP A 259 64.81 8.01 13.60
C ASP A 259 64.41 6.86 12.64
N SER A 260 65.45 6.28 12.03
CA SER A 260 65.62 4.96 11.43
C SER A 260 64.44 4.09 10.92
N THR A 261 64.46 3.86 9.61
CA THR A 261 64.32 2.59 8.88
C THR A 261 63.53 1.42 9.51
N TYR A 262 62.41 1.05 8.88
CA TYR A 262 62.08 -0.36 8.60
C TYR A 262 61.36 -0.47 7.25
N ALA A 263 62.08 -0.96 6.23
CA ALA A 263 61.50 -1.33 4.94
C ALA A 263 60.98 -2.78 5.03
N LEU A 264 59.66 -2.96 5.07
CA LEU A 264 59.02 -4.27 4.89
C LEU A 264 58.89 -4.57 3.40
N HIS A 265 59.50 -5.67 2.99
CA HIS A 265 59.52 -6.20 1.63
C HIS A 265 58.12 -6.45 1.07
N SER A 266 57.85 -5.94 -0.13
CA SER A 266 56.70 -6.32 -0.96
C SER A 266 56.98 -7.65 -1.65
N GLY A 267 56.20 -8.69 -1.32
CA GLY A 267 56.14 -9.92 -2.10
C GLY A 267 55.28 -9.76 -3.37
N PRO A 268 55.41 -10.66 -4.37
CA PRO A 268 54.77 -10.51 -5.66
C PRO A 268 53.25 -10.70 -5.57
N SER A 269 52.51 -9.79 -6.20
CA SER A 269 51.05 -9.83 -6.32
C SER A 269 50.61 -10.95 -7.28
N VAL A 270 49.87 -11.93 -6.76
CA VAL A 270 49.10 -12.87 -7.58
C VAL A 270 47.84 -12.13 -8.04
N GLY A 271 47.67 -11.98 -9.35
CA GLY A 271 46.53 -11.29 -9.94
C GLY A 271 45.20 -11.95 -9.59
N LEU A 272 44.25 -11.17 -9.10
CA LEU A 272 42.87 -11.60 -8.90
C LEU A 272 42.18 -11.86 -10.26
N PRO A 273 41.34 -12.91 -10.36
CA PRO A 273 40.58 -13.18 -11.58
C PRO A 273 39.57 -12.06 -11.86
N PRO A 274 39.21 -11.81 -13.13
CA PRO A 274 38.27 -10.75 -13.50
C PRO A 274 36.89 -11.01 -12.89
N GLN A 275 36.32 -9.96 -12.27
CA GLN A 275 34.96 -10.01 -11.75
C GLN A 275 33.95 -10.24 -12.88
N PRO A 276 32.91 -11.07 -12.68
CA PRO A 276 31.83 -11.21 -13.65
C PRO A 276 31.09 -9.88 -13.83
N PRO A 277 30.45 -9.66 -15.00
CA PRO A 277 29.79 -8.40 -15.31
C PRO A 277 28.71 -8.10 -14.26
N ARG A 278 28.77 -6.91 -13.68
CA ARG A 278 27.77 -6.38 -12.76
C ARG A 278 26.41 -6.41 -13.45
N SER A 279 25.51 -7.27 -12.99
CA SER A 279 24.07 -7.07 -13.22
C SER A 279 23.72 -5.68 -12.69
N ASN A 280 22.82 -4.97 -13.39
CA ASN A 280 22.36 -3.63 -13.01
C ASN A 280 22.04 -3.58 -11.52
N ALA A 281 22.99 -3.06 -10.73
CA ALA A 281 22.81 -2.94 -9.30
C ALA A 281 21.61 -2.04 -9.09
N ALA A 282 20.58 -2.58 -8.43
CA ALA A 282 19.55 -1.75 -7.83
C ALA A 282 20.30 -0.67 -7.04
N ARG A 283 19.95 0.61 -7.25
CA ARG A 283 20.55 1.70 -6.49
C ARG A 283 20.53 1.33 -5.00
N PRO A 284 21.65 1.48 -4.28
CA PRO A 284 21.68 1.27 -2.83
C PRO A 284 20.52 2.03 -2.19
N PHE A 285 19.89 1.42 -1.19
CA PHE A 285 18.86 2.10 -0.42
C PHE A 285 19.48 3.37 0.19
N ASP A 286 18.83 4.50 -0.02
CA ASP A 286 19.20 5.77 0.59
C ASP A 286 18.51 5.85 1.96
N PRO A 287 19.25 5.78 3.08
CA PRO A 287 18.68 5.72 4.42
C PRO A 287 17.78 6.92 4.75
N ASP A 288 18.06 8.09 4.15
CA ASP A 288 17.30 9.31 4.39
C ASP A 288 16.06 9.42 3.49
N SER A 289 15.91 8.53 2.51
CA SER A 289 14.75 8.54 1.60
C SER A 289 13.43 8.41 2.34
N VAL A 290 13.36 7.54 3.36
CA VAL A 290 12.16 7.36 4.19
C VAL A 290 11.90 8.61 5.02
N GLN A 291 12.93 9.17 5.66
CA GLN A 291 12.76 10.34 6.52
C GLN A 291 12.33 11.58 5.71
N ARG A 292 12.92 11.79 4.53
CA ARG A 292 12.49 12.85 3.60
C ARG A 292 11.06 12.62 3.10
N ALA A 293 10.69 11.38 2.83
CA ALA A 293 9.32 11.07 2.41
C ALA A 293 8.30 11.32 3.54
N LEU A 294 8.64 10.98 4.79
CA LEU A 294 7.82 11.28 5.97
C LEU A 294 7.64 12.79 6.17
N ALA A 295 8.69 13.58 5.97
CA ALA A 295 8.61 15.05 6.08
C ALA A 295 7.68 15.68 5.02
N LEU A 296 7.44 14.97 3.91
CA LEU A 296 6.54 15.39 2.82
C LEU A 296 5.12 14.81 2.96
N SER A 297 4.86 13.92 3.94
CA SER A 297 3.55 13.29 4.11
C SER A 297 2.50 14.28 4.64
N PRO A 298 1.27 14.30 4.07
CA PRO A 298 0.18 15.15 4.56
C PRO A 298 -0.24 14.83 5.99
N ARG A 299 -0.91 15.78 6.66
CA ARG A 299 -1.48 15.56 8.01
C ARG A 299 -2.62 14.53 7.98
N PRO A 300 -2.88 13.82 9.10
CA PRO A 300 -4.03 12.92 9.21
C PRO A 300 -5.35 13.68 9.00
N ARG A 301 -6.25 13.12 8.18
CA ARG A 301 -7.55 13.71 7.83
C ARG A 301 -8.72 13.04 8.56
N PRO A 302 -9.88 13.73 8.69
CA PRO A 302 -11.09 13.09 9.16
C PRO A 302 -11.46 11.89 8.27
N PRO A 303 -12.06 10.83 8.84
CA PRO A 303 -12.41 9.64 8.06
C PRO A 303 -13.52 9.97 7.07
N ALA A 304 -13.44 9.38 5.87
CA ALA A 304 -14.54 9.39 4.92
C ALA A 304 -15.86 8.89 5.55
N THR A 305 -16.98 9.42 5.07
CA THR A 305 -18.33 9.07 5.56
C THR A 305 -19.30 8.81 4.40
N ILE A 306 -20.51 8.36 4.76
CA ILE A 306 -21.65 8.33 3.83
C ILE A 306 -22.69 9.29 4.39
N ARG A 307 -23.11 10.24 3.55
CA ARG A 307 -24.18 11.19 3.84
C ARG A 307 -25.53 10.48 3.88
N ASP A 308 -26.53 11.12 4.46
CA ASP A 308 -27.87 10.52 4.61
C ASP A 308 -28.54 10.16 3.27
N ASP A 309 -28.12 10.81 2.18
CA ASP A 309 -28.57 10.53 0.81
C ASP A 309 -27.83 9.35 0.14
N GLY A 310 -26.92 8.69 0.87
CA GLY A 310 -26.11 7.59 0.36
C GLY A 310 -24.87 8.01 -0.43
N ALA A 311 -24.60 9.32 -0.54
CA ALA A 311 -23.41 9.83 -1.23
C ALA A 311 -22.15 9.61 -0.40
N PHE A 312 -21.06 9.25 -1.08
CA PHE A 312 -19.72 9.18 -0.49
C PHE A 312 -19.19 10.59 -0.24
N ASP A 313 -18.79 10.85 1.00
CA ASP A 313 -18.09 12.06 1.42
C ASP A 313 -16.65 11.66 1.79
N PRO A 314 -15.63 12.17 1.07
CA PRO A 314 -14.24 11.79 1.30
C PRO A 314 -13.67 12.28 2.64
N GLY A 315 -14.35 13.20 3.35
CA GLY A 315 -13.84 13.82 4.57
C GLY A 315 -12.91 14.99 4.25
N ASP A 316 -13.50 16.17 4.05
CA ASP A 316 -12.79 17.38 3.66
C ASP A 316 -12.02 18.02 4.84
N ASP A 317 -10.78 18.43 4.58
CA ASP A 317 -10.00 19.34 5.40
C ASP A 317 -10.46 20.76 5.11
N GLY A 318 -11.54 21.18 5.77
CA GLY A 318 -12.17 22.48 5.54
C GLY A 318 -11.15 23.61 5.30
N GLU A 319 -11.08 24.07 4.05
CA GLU A 319 -10.41 25.33 3.72
C GLU A 319 -11.19 26.46 4.41
N PRO A 320 -10.52 27.49 4.95
CA PRO A 320 -11.23 28.66 5.40
C PRO A 320 -11.88 29.27 4.16
N THR A 321 -13.18 29.50 4.23
CA THR A 321 -13.90 30.39 3.32
C THR A 321 -13.33 31.81 3.47
N GLY A 322 -12.16 32.02 2.89
CA GLY A 322 -11.55 33.31 2.68
C GLY A 322 -12.31 34.00 1.56
N ALA A 323 -13.31 34.78 1.95
CA ALA A 323 -13.90 35.79 1.09
C ALA A 323 -12.78 36.63 0.46
N ILE A 324 -12.66 36.59 -0.87
CA ILE A 324 -12.05 37.65 -1.64
C ILE A 324 -13.15 38.18 -2.56
N ARG A 325 -13.38 39.49 -2.42
CA ARG A 325 -14.36 40.30 -3.15
C ARG A 325 -14.19 40.23 -4.66
#